data_AF-A0A9E3QGZ2-F1
#
_entry.id   AF-A0A9E3QGZ2-F1
#
_cell.length_a   1.000
_cell.length_b   1.000
_cell.length_c   1.000
_cell.angle_alpha   90.00
_cell.angle_beta   90.00
_cell.angle_gamma   90.00
#
_symmetry.space_group_name_H-M   'P 1'
#
loop_
_entity.id
_entity.type
_entity.pdbx_description
1 polymer ?
#
loop_
_entity_poly.entity_id
_entity_poly.type
_entity_poly.pdbx_seq_one_letter_code
_entity_poly.pdbx_strand_id
1 'polypeptide(L)'
;MLDGPFVFVDIDTQRDFLEPTGALYVPGSSAILPQLARLTACARDRLIPVLATACAHRLDDPDPEPFPPHCLVGTPGQGRVWA
;
A
#
# COMPACT_ATOMS: atom_id res chain seq x y z
N MET A 1 -22.11 8.04 -14.73
CA MET A 1 -20.67 7.79 -14.59
C MET A 1 -20.02 9.12 -14.27
N LEU A 2 -18.90 9.15 -13.53
CA LEU A 2 -18.16 10.41 -13.39
C LEU A 2 -17.62 10.78 -14.79
N ASP A 3 -17.76 12.05 -15.17
CA ASP A 3 -17.25 12.55 -16.45
C ASP A 3 -15.81 13.06 -16.27
N GLY A 4 -14.93 12.77 -17.23
CA GLY A 4 -13.54 13.25 -17.24
C GLY A 4 -12.47 12.15 -17.10
N PRO A 5 -11.17 12.54 -17.05
CA PRO A 5 -10.07 11.60 -16.91
C PRO A 5 -10.08 10.94 -15.52
N PHE A 6 -9.74 9.65 -15.49
CA PHE A 6 -9.65 8.87 -14.26
C PHE A 6 -8.19 8.64 -13.87
N VAL A 7 -7.96 8.52 -12.55
CA VAL A 7 -6.73 7.99 -11.97
C VAL A 7 -7.12 7.00 -10.87
N PHE A 8 -6.43 5.88 -10.78
CA PHE A 8 -6.53 4.97 -9.64
C PHE A 8 -5.37 5.26 -8.69
N VAL A 9 -5.70 5.65 -7.45
CA VAL A 9 -4.69 5.94 -6.44
C VAL A 9 -4.57 4.74 -5.51
N ASP A 10 -3.38 4.15 -5.49
CA ASP A 10 -3.02 2.97 -4.69
C ASP A 10 -2.15 3.42 -3.51
N ILE A 11 -2.75 3.49 -2.33
CA ILE A 11 -2.12 4.12 -1.16
C ILE A 11 -1.56 3.04 -0.27
N ASP A 12 -0.23 3.00 -0.15
CA ASP A 12 0.52 2.29 0.88
C ASP A 12 0.12 0.81 1.04
N THR A 13 -0.02 0.09 -0.08
CA THR A 13 -0.36 -1.34 -0.09
C THR A 13 0.84 -2.25 0.24
N GLN A 14 1.58 -1.86 1.28
CA GLN A 14 2.82 -2.46 1.75
C GLN A 14 2.57 -3.57 2.77
N ARG A 15 3.54 -4.49 2.89
CA ARG A 15 3.46 -5.66 3.78
C ARG A 15 3.31 -5.28 5.23
N ASP A 16 4.01 -4.24 5.67
CA ASP A 16 3.92 -3.81 7.06
C ASP A 16 2.52 -3.38 7.48
N PHE A 17 1.68 -2.93 6.53
CA PHE A 17 0.29 -2.55 6.82
C PHE A 17 -0.71 -3.69 6.64
N LEU A 18 -0.47 -4.58 5.69
CA LEU A 18 -1.52 -5.49 5.18
C LEU A 18 -1.29 -6.98 5.50
N GLU A 19 -0.08 -7.38 5.89
CA GLU A 19 0.20 -8.75 6.33
C GLU A 19 0.06 -8.88 7.86
N PRO A 20 -0.51 -9.97 8.40
CA PRO A 20 -0.60 -10.17 9.85
C PRO A 20 0.74 -10.14 10.60
N THR A 21 1.84 -10.37 9.89
CA THR A 21 3.22 -10.31 10.40
C THR A 21 3.89 -8.96 10.19
N GLY A 22 3.20 -7.99 9.59
CA GLY A 22 3.69 -6.65 9.32
C GLY A 22 3.87 -5.81 10.59
N ALA A 23 4.88 -4.92 10.59
CA ALA A 23 5.23 -4.12 11.76
C ALA A 23 4.13 -3.16 12.23
N LEU A 24 3.26 -2.72 11.31
CA LEU A 24 2.12 -1.84 11.58
C LEU A 24 0.83 -2.40 10.97
N TYR A 25 0.59 -3.69 11.21
CA TYR A 25 -0.53 -4.40 10.62
C TYR A 25 -1.88 -3.75 11.00
N VAL A 26 -2.70 -3.47 9.99
CA VAL A 26 -4.07 -2.99 10.14
C VAL A 26 -4.99 -4.20 10.30
N PRO A 27 -5.60 -4.44 11.47
CA PRO A 27 -6.43 -5.63 11.69
C PRO A 27 -7.59 -5.73 10.68
N GLY A 28 -7.70 -6.88 10.03
CA GLY A 28 -8.77 -7.18 9.05
C GLY A 28 -8.47 -6.70 7.62
N SER A 29 -7.33 -6.03 7.38
CA SER A 29 -6.93 -5.53 6.07
C SER A 29 -6.70 -6.64 5.03
N SER A 30 -6.41 -7.87 5.44
CA SER A 30 -6.32 -9.01 4.52
C SER A 30 -7.62 -9.27 3.75
N ALA A 31 -8.77 -8.85 4.29
CA ALA A 31 -10.08 -9.00 3.65
C ALA A 31 -10.27 -8.13 2.40
N ILE A 32 -9.46 -7.09 2.19
CA ILE A 32 -9.53 -6.21 1.02
C ILE A 32 -8.55 -6.58 -0.09
N LEU A 33 -7.60 -7.49 0.16
CA LEU A 33 -6.57 -7.88 -0.82
C LEU A 33 -7.16 -8.36 -2.16
N PRO A 34 -8.21 -9.22 -2.20
CA PRO A 34 -8.80 -9.63 -3.48
C PRO A 34 -9.42 -8.45 -4.25
N GLN A 35 -10.02 -7.48 -3.54
CA GLN A 35 -10.64 -6.30 -4.12
C GLN A 35 -9.58 -5.34 -4.66
N LEU A 36 -8.48 -5.12 -3.92
CA LEU A 36 -7.33 -4.33 -4.38
C LEU A 36 -6.72 -4.91 -5.66
N ALA A 37 -6.57 -6.24 -5.73
CA ALA A 37 -6.08 -6.91 -6.93
C ALA A 37 -7.03 -6.69 -8.12
N ARG A 38 -8.35 -6.83 -7.91
CA ARG A 38 -9.36 -6.60 -8.96
C ARG A 38 -9.39 -5.15 -9.45
N LEU A 39 -9.27 -4.18 -8.54
CA LEU A 39 -9.23 -2.75 -8.89
C LEU A 39 -7.96 -2.40 -9.67
N THR A 40 -6.81 -2.93 -9.24
CA THR A 40 -5.52 -2.74 -9.92
C THR A 40 -5.54 -3.35 -11.33
N ALA A 41 -6.10 -4.57 -11.48
CA ALA A 41 -6.28 -5.21 -12.78
C ALA A 41 -7.22 -4.39 -13.68
N CYS A 42 -8.37 -3.97 -13.14
CA CYS A 42 -9.31 -3.11 -13.85
C CYS A 42 -8.66 -1.80 -14.34
N ALA A 43 -7.86 -1.14 -13.51
CA ALA A 43 -7.16 0.08 -13.89
C ALA A 43 -6.18 -0.19 -15.05
N ARG A 44 -5.40 -1.28 -14.96
CA ARG A 44 -4.47 -1.71 -16.01
C ARG A 44 -5.20 -2.02 -17.32
N ASP A 45 -6.25 -2.84 -17.27
CA ASP A 45 -7.00 -3.29 -18.45
C ASP A 45 -7.70 -2.14 -19.18
N ARG A 46 -8.07 -1.09 -18.44
CA ARG A 46 -8.75 0.10 -18.98
C ARG A 46 -7.81 1.27 -19.27
N LEU A 47 -6.49 1.06 -19.16
CA LEU A 47 -5.48 2.11 -19.33
C LEU A 47 -5.72 3.33 -18.44
N ILE A 48 -6.29 3.11 -17.25
CA ILE A 48 -6.42 4.13 -16.22
C ILE A 48 -5.05 4.26 -15.54
N PRO A 49 -4.43 5.45 -15.52
CA PRO A 49 -3.18 5.67 -14.82
C PRO A 49 -3.29 5.24 -13.35
N VAL A 50 -2.26 4.54 -12.86
CA VAL A 50 -2.15 4.17 -11.45
C VAL A 50 -1.09 5.06 -10.81
N LEU A 51 -1.51 5.87 -9.82
CA LEU A 51 -0.61 6.60 -8.94
C LEU A 51 -0.48 5.81 -7.64
N ALA A 52 0.68 5.20 -7.42
CA ALA A 52 0.95 4.47 -6.19
C ALA A 52 1.80 5.30 -5.24
N THR A 53 1.45 5.30 -3.95
CA THR A 53 2.28 5.85 -2.88
C THR A 53 2.87 4.71 -2.05
N ALA A 54 3.98 4.99 -1.38
CA ALA A 54 4.58 4.09 -0.43
C ALA A 54 5.24 4.90 0.71
N CYS A 55 5.02 4.47 1.94
CA CYS A 55 5.83 4.87 3.08
C CYS A 55 7.27 4.36 2.91
N ALA A 56 8.23 5.20 3.29
CA ALA A 56 9.66 4.90 3.17
C ALA A 56 10.41 5.59 4.32
N HIS A 57 10.43 4.93 5.47
CA HIS A 57 11.08 5.44 6.68
C HIS A 57 12.53 4.98 6.78
N ARG A 58 13.36 5.77 7.44
CA ARG A 58 14.68 5.35 7.92
C ARG A 58 14.64 5.24 9.44
N LEU A 59 15.47 4.37 10.00
CA LEU A 59 15.49 4.13 11.45
C LEU A 59 15.94 5.36 12.25
N ASP A 60 16.70 6.26 11.61
CA ASP A 60 17.20 7.50 12.18
C ASP A 60 16.23 8.69 11.99
N ASP A 61 15.15 8.51 11.23
CA ASP A 61 14.11 9.53 11.11
C ASP A 61 13.35 9.62 12.43
N PRO A 62 12.94 10.83 12.89
CA PRO A 62 12.03 10.95 14.00
C PRO A 62 10.74 10.20 13.64
N ASP A 63 10.53 9.04 14.28
CA ASP A 63 9.33 8.24 14.07
C ASP A 63 8.11 9.13 14.32
N PRO A 64 7.05 9.01 13.50
CA PRO A 64 5.77 9.59 13.85
C PRO A 64 5.23 8.81 15.04
N GLU A 65 5.60 9.20 16.26
CA GLU A 65 4.92 8.75 17.48
C GLU A 65 3.40 8.94 17.25
N PRO A 66 2.57 7.91 17.50
CA PRO A 66 2.79 6.73 18.33
C PRO A 66 3.07 5.40 17.58
N PHE A 67 3.57 5.43 16.35
CA PHE A 67 3.70 4.22 15.53
C PHE A 67 5.04 3.48 15.74
N PRO A 68 5.05 2.14 15.67
CA PRO A 68 6.31 1.37 15.66
C PRO A 68 7.09 1.62 14.35
N PRO A 69 8.40 1.36 14.30
CA PRO A 69 9.17 1.40 13.05
C PRO A 69 8.54 0.49 11.98
N HIS A 70 8.21 1.05 10.83
CA HIS A 70 7.52 0.37 9.73
C HIS A 70 7.95 0.93 8.38
N CYS A 71 7.69 0.17 7.31
CA CYS A 71 8.03 0.53 5.93
C CYS A 71 9.47 1.03 5.78
N LEU A 72 10.39 0.42 6.54
CA LEU A 72 11.79 0.83 6.58
C LEU A 72 12.46 0.54 5.24
N VAL A 73 13.19 1.52 4.71
CA VAL A 73 13.85 1.41 3.40
C VAL A 73 14.72 0.15 3.32
N GLY A 74 14.45 -0.69 2.32
CA GLY A 74 15.19 -1.92 2.06
C GLY A 74 14.76 -3.14 2.87
N THR A 75 13.79 -3.00 3.78
CA THR A 75 13.22 -4.14 4.51
C THR A 75 12.10 -4.81 3.70
N PRO A 76 11.79 -6.10 3.96
CA PRO A 76 10.65 -6.76 3.34
C PRO A 76 9.33 -6.04 3.60
N GLY A 77 9.16 -5.45 4.79
CA GLY A 77 7.96 -4.72 5.20
C GLY A 77 7.59 -3.55 4.30
N GLN A 78 8.58 -2.87 3.71
CA GLN A 78 8.40 -1.81 2.73
C GLN A 78 7.81 -2.31 1.40
N GLY A 79 8.01 -3.58 1.07
CA GLY A 79 7.54 -4.15 -0.19
C GLY A 79 6.02 -4.16 -0.28
N ARG A 80 5.49 -4.16 -1.50
CA ARG A 80 4.06 -4.38 -1.76
C ARG A 80 3.66 -5.82 -1.44
N VAL A 81 2.42 -6.04 -1.01
CA VAL A 81 1.91 -7.39 -0.68
C VAL A 81 1.85 -8.32 -1.90
N TRP A 82 1.77 -7.76 -3.11
CA TRP A 82 1.83 -8.52 -4.35
C TRP A 82 2.95 -8.03 -5.25
N ALA A 83 3.67 -8.97 -5.87
CA ALA A 83 4.60 -8.75 -6.96
C ALA A 83 3.89 -9.03 -8.29
#